data_AF-A0A955SJ23-F1
#
_entry.id   AF-A0A955SJ23-F1
#
_cell.length_a   1.000
_cell.length_b   1.000
_cell.length_c   1.000
_cell.angle_alpha   90.00
_cell.angle_beta   90.00
_cell.angle_gamma   90.00
#
_symmetry.space_group_name_H-M   'P 1'
#
loop_
_entity.id
_entity.type
_entity.pdbx_description
1 polymer ?
#
loop_
_entity_poly.entity_id
_entity_poly.type
_entity_poly.pdbx_seq_one_letter_code
_entity_poly.pdbx_strand_id
1 'polypeptide(L)'
;VIEHRDRIQAMVQTLHEGGIPVSLFIDPDVNQLRAAHKIQADCVELHTGRYANTRRQQEENTEFDALVQTAKLASKLGLRVSAGHGLNYRNTKRLTSISEIEEFNIGHSIIAHAMFVGLERAVRDMKRLLG
;
A
#
# COMPACT_ATOMS: atom_id res chain seq x y z
N VAL A 1 -3.98 -13.28 3.54
CA VAL A 1 -3.63 -13.61 4.94
C VAL A 1 -4.54 -14.68 5.53
N ILE A 2 -5.86 -14.55 5.41
CA ILE A 2 -6.85 -15.42 6.09
C ILE A 2 -6.60 -16.92 5.88
N GLU A 3 -6.40 -17.34 4.63
CA GLU A 3 -6.27 -18.76 4.27
C GLU A 3 -5.00 -19.43 4.80
N HIS A 4 -3.89 -18.70 4.88
CA HIS A 4 -2.59 -19.23 5.29
C HIS A 4 -2.12 -18.65 6.62
N ARG A 5 -3.06 -18.33 7.51
CA ARG A 5 -2.81 -17.55 8.73
C ARG A 5 -1.66 -18.11 9.57
N ASP A 6 -1.70 -19.39 9.93
CA ASP A 6 -0.73 -19.98 10.86
C ASP A 6 0.68 -19.99 10.27
N ARG A 7 0.79 -20.29 8.97
CA ARG A 7 2.06 -20.25 8.24
C ARG A 7 2.63 -18.83 8.19
N ILE A 8 1.81 -17.83 7.88
CA ILE A 8 2.26 -16.43 7.83
C ILE A 8 2.63 -15.94 9.23
N GLN A 9 1.86 -16.32 10.26
CA GLN A 9 2.15 -15.94 11.65
C GLN A 9 3.51 -16.47 12.10
N ALA A 10 3.84 -17.74 11.80
CA ALA A 10 5.15 -18.29 12.09
C ALA A 10 6.28 -17.50 11.38
N MET A 11 6.08 -17.10 10.12
CA MET A 11 7.04 -16.26 9.39
C MET A 11 7.20 -14.87 10.00
N VAL A 12 6.10 -14.24 10.42
CA VAL A 12 6.13 -12.95 11.12
C VAL A 12 6.97 -13.07 12.39
N GLN A 13 6.74 -14.10 13.20
CA GLN A 13 7.50 -14.35 14.43
C GLN A 13 8.99 -14.55 14.15
N THR A 14 9.35 -15.36 13.15
CA THR A 14 10.76 -15.57 12.78
C THR A 14 11.45 -14.27 12.34
N LEU A 15 10.77 -13.41 11.59
CA LEU A 15 11.32 -12.12 11.18
C LEU A 15 11.46 -11.16 12.38
N HIS A 16 10.49 -11.17 13.29
CA HIS A 16 10.55 -10.42 14.55
C HIS A 16 11.68 -10.86 15.48
N GLU A 17 11.97 -12.15 15.57
CA GLU A 17 13.13 -12.68 16.31
C GLU A 17 14.45 -12.11 15.76
N GLY A 18 14.50 -11.79 14.45
CA GLY A 18 15.60 -11.10 13.81
C GLY A 18 15.54 -9.56 13.90
N GLY A 19 14.54 -8.99 14.58
CA GLY A 19 14.34 -7.54 14.69
C GLY A 19 13.84 -6.87 13.39
N ILE A 20 13.25 -7.63 12.47
CA ILE A 20 12.79 -7.14 11.16
C ILE A 20 11.28 -6.82 11.24
N PRO A 21 10.85 -5.56 11.05
CA PRO A 21 9.43 -5.23 10.98
C PRO A 21 8.80 -5.84 9.72
N VAL A 22 7.57 -6.33 9.85
CA VAL A 22 6.87 -7.06 8.80
C VAL A 22 5.69 -6.26 8.29
N SER A 23 5.71 -5.97 6.98
CA SER A 23 4.58 -5.46 6.23
C SER A 23 3.87 -6.58 5.48
N LEU A 24 2.55 -6.65 5.58
CA LEU A 24 1.73 -7.57 4.78
C LEU A 24 1.06 -6.84 3.63
N PHE A 25 1.33 -7.31 2.41
CA PHE A 25 0.63 -6.85 1.22
C PHE A 25 -0.77 -7.47 1.15
N ILE A 26 -1.81 -6.65 1.21
CA ILE A 26 -3.21 -7.10 1.30
C ILE A 26 -4.13 -6.27 0.42
N ASP A 27 -5.24 -6.88 -0.01
CA ASP A 27 -6.36 -6.13 -0.57
C ASP A 27 -6.95 -5.16 0.48
N PRO A 28 -7.59 -4.05 0.04
CA PRO A 28 -8.32 -3.14 0.92
C PRO A 28 -9.63 -3.79 1.41
N ASP A 29 -9.49 -4.84 2.23
CA ASP A 29 -10.55 -5.65 2.81
C ASP A 29 -10.40 -5.73 4.33
N VAL A 30 -11.52 -5.57 5.04
CA VAL A 30 -11.56 -5.53 6.50
C VAL A 30 -11.16 -6.87 7.12
N ASN A 31 -11.48 -7.99 6.48
CA ASN A 31 -11.16 -9.30 7.03
C ASN A 31 -9.66 -9.61 6.88
N GLN A 32 -9.05 -9.25 5.75
CA GLN A 32 -7.60 -9.33 5.57
C GLN A 32 -6.87 -8.46 6.58
N LEU A 33 -7.32 -7.22 6.78
CA LEU A 33 -6.72 -6.31 7.75
C LEU A 33 -6.81 -6.84 9.19
N ARG A 34 -7.98 -7.36 9.59
CA ARG A 34 -8.13 -7.98 10.92
C ARG A 34 -7.24 -9.21 11.07
N ALA A 35 -7.06 -9.99 10.02
CA ALA A 35 -6.15 -11.13 10.04
C ALA A 35 -4.69 -10.68 10.20
N ALA A 36 -4.27 -9.62 9.48
CA ALA A 36 -2.94 -9.02 9.61
C ALA A 36 -2.66 -8.55 11.04
N HIS A 37 -3.60 -7.80 11.63
CA HIS A 37 -3.49 -7.35 13.02
C HIS A 37 -3.39 -8.53 14.00
N LYS A 38 -4.23 -9.57 13.83
CA LYS A 38 -4.25 -10.75 14.72
C LYS A 38 -2.95 -11.55 14.71
N ILE A 39 -2.19 -11.51 13.63
CA ILE A 39 -0.88 -12.17 13.55
C ILE A 39 0.29 -11.23 13.89
N GLN A 40 -0.03 -10.05 14.44
CA GLN A 40 0.93 -9.07 14.95
C GLN A 40 1.83 -8.49 13.86
N ALA A 41 1.36 -8.33 12.62
CA ALA A 41 2.11 -7.54 11.64
C ALA A 41 2.32 -6.10 12.13
N ASP A 42 3.41 -5.45 11.72
CA ASP A 42 3.71 -4.06 12.07
C ASP A 42 3.05 -3.08 11.09
N CYS A 43 3.04 -3.48 9.82
CA CYS A 43 2.53 -2.67 8.72
C CYS A 43 1.59 -3.47 7.83
N VAL A 44 0.74 -2.76 7.09
CA VAL A 44 0.03 -3.30 5.92
C VAL A 44 0.32 -2.43 4.71
N GLU A 45 0.60 -3.07 3.58
CA GLU A 45 0.65 -2.42 2.28
C GLU A 45 -0.65 -2.70 1.53
N LEU A 46 -1.45 -1.66 1.30
CA LEU A 46 -2.73 -1.79 0.62
C LEU A 46 -2.52 -1.93 -0.90
N HIS A 47 -3.13 -2.96 -1.47
CA HIS A 47 -3.08 -3.24 -2.90
C HIS A 47 -3.87 -2.20 -3.69
N THR A 48 -3.18 -1.24 -4.30
CA THR A 48 -3.79 -0.17 -5.10
C THR A 48 -4.08 -0.52 -6.56
N GLY A 49 -3.78 -1.75 -7.01
CA GLY A 49 -3.95 -2.12 -8.42
C GLY A 49 -5.40 -2.11 -8.93
N ARG A 50 -6.41 -2.38 -8.09
CA ARG A 50 -7.82 -2.23 -8.51
C ARG A 50 -8.12 -0.77 -8.83
N TYR A 51 -7.77 0.14 -7.91
CA TYR A 51 -7.82 1.59 -8.11
C TYR A 51 -7.07 2.02 -9.39
N ALA A 52 -5.82 1.59 -9.55
CA ALA A 52 -4.95 2.00 -10.65
C ALA A 52 -5.42 1.55 -12.05
N ASN A 53 -6.14 0.43 -12.14
CA ASN A 53 -6.57 -0.19 -13.40
C ASN A 53 -8.03 0.10 -13.77
N THR A 54 -8.75 0.88 -12.96
CA THR A 54 -10.12 1.28 -13.28
C THR A 54 -10.18 2.08 -14.58
N ARG A 55 -11.28 1.92 -15.34
CA ARG A 55 -11.50 2.67 -16.60
C ARG A 55 -12.63 3.69 -16.49
N ARG A 56 -13.47 3.55 -15.46
CA ARG A 56 -14.62 4.41 -15.21
C ARG A 56 -14.45 5.14 -13.90
N GLN A 57 -14.73 6.44 -13.89
CA GLN A 57 -14.61 7.29 -12.70
C GLN A 57 -15.38 6.75 -11.49
N GLN A 58 -16.56 6.15 -11.73
CA GLN A 58 -17.36 5.58 -10.66
C GLN A 58 -16.68 4.39 -9.99
N GLU A 59 -16.01 3.53 -10.77
CA GLU A 59 -15.24 2.40 -10.22
C GLU A 59 -14.02 2.93 -9.46
N GLU A 60 -13.31 3.91 -10.02
CA GLU A 60 -12.16 4.53 -9.36
C GLU A 60 -12.54 5.08 -7.98
N ASN A 61 -13.69 5.75 -7.88
CA ASN A 61 -14.20 6.28 -6.62
C ASN A 61 -14.51 5.18 -5.61
N THR A 62 -15.15 4.09 -6.04
CA THR A 62 -15.43 2.94 -5.16
C THR A 62 -14.14 2.31 -4.62
N GLU A 63 -13.14 2.11 -5.47
CA GLU A 63 -11.85 1.54 -5.05
C GLU A 63 -11.07 2.51 -4.15
N PHE A 64 -11.15 3.82 -4.43
CA PHE A 64 -10.57 4.85 -3.57
C PHE A 64 -11.21 4.89 -2.19
N ASP A 65 -12.54 4.79 -2.11
CA ASP A 65 -13.26 4.77 -0.83
C ASP A 65 -12.89 3.53 -0.01
N ALA A 66 -12.71 2.37 -0.66
CA ALA A 66 -12.23 1.16 0.01
C ALA A 66 -10.83 1.35 0.62
N LEU A 67 -9.91 2.00 -0.11
CA LEU A 67 -8.58 2.36 0.40
C LEU A 67 -8.69 3.30 1.61
N VAL A 68 -9.51 4.34 1.54
CA VAL A 68 -9.73 5.30 2.64
C VAL A 68 -10.23 4.59 3.90
N GLN A 69 -11.27 3.76 3.78
CA GLN A 69 -11.85 3.08 4.94
C GLN A 69 -10.88 2.07 5.55
N THR A 70 -10.14 1.34 4.71
CA THR A 70 -9.19 0.34 5.17
C THR A 70 -7.99 0.99 5.85
N ALA A 71 -7.44 2.06 5.29
CA ALA A 71 -6.32 2.81 5.88
C ALA A 71 -6.70 3.41 7.25
N LYS A 72 -7.90 3.99 7.35
CA LYS A 72 -8.46 4.48 8.63
C LYS A 72 -8.57 3.40 9.68
N LEU A 73 -9.06 2.23 9.30
CA LEU A 73 -9.19 1.11 10.22
C LEU A 73 -7.81 0.55 10.62
N ALA A 74 -6.87 0.48 9.68
CA ALA A 74 -5.52 -0.01 9.93
C ALA A 74 -4.80 0.86 10.98
N SER A 75 -4.84 2.18 10.79
CA SER A 75 -4.29 3.14 11.75
C SER A 75 -4.95 3.01 13.14
N LYS A 76 -6.28 2.85 13.22
CA LYS A 76 -6.98 2.59 14.49
C LYS A 76 -6.57 1.28 15.19
N LEU A 77 -6.12 0.29 14.41
CA LEU A 77 -5.60 -0.97 14.92
C LEU A 77 -4.11 -0.91 15.28
N GLY A 78 -3.49 0.28 15.16
CA GLY A 78 -2.06 0.49 15.44
C GLY A 78 -1.13 -0.03 14.34
N LEU A 79 -1.67 -0.37 13.16
CA LEU A 79 -0.87 -0.79 12.01
C LEU A 79 -0.43 0.43 11.22
N ARG A 80 0.85 0.47 10.84
CA ARG A 80 1.36 1.44 9.87
C ARG A 80 0.83 1.09 8.48
N VAL A 81 0.56 2.09 7.65
CA VAL A 81 -0.07 1.87 6.33
C VAL A 81 0.85 2.35 5.22
N SER A 82 1.12 1.48 4.26
CA SER A 82 1.74 1.83 2.98
C SER A 82 0.82 1.48 1.81
N ALA A 83 1.15 1.98 0.62
CA ALA A 83 0.44 1.69 -0.63
C ALA A 83 1.40 1.83 -1.83
N GLY A 84 1.08 1.35 -3.02
CA GLY A 84 2.03 1.55 -4.14
C GLY A 84 1.77 0.81 -5.44
N HIS A 85 1.17 -0.38 -5.39
CA HIS A 85 1.00 -1.22 -6.56
C HIS A 85 0.18 -0.55 -7.68
N GLY A 86 0.81 -0.37 -8.86
CA GLY A 86 0.17 0.23 -10.04
C GLY A 86 0.09 1.75 -10.02
N LEU A 87 0.61 2.42 -8.99
CA LEU A 87 0.63 3.89 -8.92
C LEU A 87 1.58 4.49 -9.97
N ASN A 88 1.20 5.65 -10.49
CA ASN A 88 1.90 6.39 -11.53
C ASN A 88 1.72 7.91 -11.38
N TYR A 89 2.38 8.70 -12.22
CA TYR A 89 2.39 10.16 -12.15
C TYR A 89 1.03 10.84 -12.31
N ARG A 90 -0.03 10.11 -12.69
CA ARG A 90 -1.38 10.65 -12.89
C ARG A 90 -2.34 10.30 -11.75
N ASN A 91 -2.24 9.09 -11.21
CA ASN A 91 -3.19 8.59 -10.21
C ASN A 91 -2.65 8.67 -8.76
N THR A 92 -1.34 8.82 -8.57
CA THR A 92 -0.73 8.85 -7.22
C THR A 92 -1.22 10.03 -6.39
N LYS A 93 -1.41 11.20 -7.02
CA LYS A 93 -1.69 12.44 -6.29
C LYS A 93 -2.97 12.37 -5.46
N ARG A 94 -3.98 11.62 -5.92
CA ARG A 94 -5.25 11.49 -5.19
C ARG A 94 -5.06 10.75 -3.87
N LEU A 95 -4.17 9.76 -3.80
CA LEU A 95 -3.94 8.98 -2.58
C LEU A 95 -3.22 9.77 -1.49
N THR A 96 -2.54 10.87 -1.82
CA THR A 96 -1.90 11.72 -0.82
C THR A 96 -2.91 12.44 0.08
N SER A 97 -4.21 12.40 -0.24
CA SER A 97 -5.26 12.92 0.65
C SER A 97 -5.64 11.94 1.77
N ILE A 98 -5.11 10.72 1.75
CA ILE A 98 -5.33 9.71 2.79
C ILE A 98 -4.21 9.87 3.81
N SER A 99 -4.46 10.61 4.89
CA SER A 99 -3.48 10.96 5.92
C SER A 99 -2.86 9.76 6.63
N GLU A 100 -3.55 8.63 6.64
CA GLU A 100 -3.11 7.41 7.30
C GLU A 100 -2.02 6.65 6.51
N ILE A 101 -1.80 6.96 5.22
CA ILE A 101 -0.72 6.35 4.43
C ILE A 101 0.60 7.06 4.73
N GLU A 102 1.55 6.32 5.29
CA GLU A 102 2.87 6.81 5.68
C GLU A 102 3.91 6.68 4.56
N GLU A 103 3.77 5.68 3.69
CA GLU A 103 4.77 5.33 2.68
C GLU A 103 4.14 4.90 1.35
N PHE A 104 4.75 5.31 0.24
CA PHE A 104 4.37 4.90 -1.11
C PHE A 104 5.47 4.08 -1.81
N ASN A 105 5.24 2.78 -2.01
CA ASN A 105 6.17 1.85 -2.65
C ASN A 105 5.92 1.74 -4.16
N ILE A 106 6.58 2.61 -4.93
CA ILE A 106 6.33 2.76 -6.38
C ILE A 106 7.54 2.28 -7.18
N GLY A 107 7.34 1.30 -8.07
CA GLY A 107 8.40 0.72 -8.89
C GLY A 107 8.25 1.01 -10.39
N HIS A 108 7.40 0.23 -11.07
CA HIS A 108 7.32 0.18 -12.53
C HIS A 108 7.19 1.55 -13.20
N SER A 109 6.32 2.44 -12.68
CA SER A 109 6.08 3.75 -13.29
C SER A 109 7.29 4.69 -13.20
N ILE A 110 8.07 4.62 -12.12
CA ILE A 110 9.32 5.38 -11.98
C ILE A 110 10.33 4.89 -13.02
N ILE A 111 10.51 3.58 -13.15
CA ILE A 111 11.46 3.01 -14.13
C ILE A 111 11.02 3.33 -15.56
N ALA A 112 9.73 3.22 -15.87
CA ALA A 112 9.20 3.57 -17.19
C ALA A 112 9.44 5.05 -17.54
N HIS A 113 9.21 5.97 -16.59
CA HIS A 113 9.50 7.40 -16.78
C HIS A 113 11.00 7.69 -16.88
N ALA A 114 11.82 6.97 -16.11
CA ALA A 114 13.27 7.09 -16.13
C ALA A 114 13.90 6.78 -17.49
N MET A 115 13.26 5.95 -18.33
CA MET A 115 13.71 5.70 -19.71
C MET A 115 13.75 6.97 -20.57
N PHE A 116 12.97 8.00 -20.21
CA PHE A 116 12.89 9.26 -20.95
C PHE A 116 13.65 10.40 -20.29
N VAL A 117 13.69 10.42 -18.95
CA VAL A 117 14.21 11.58 -18.19
C VAL A 117 15.41 11.28 -17.30
N GLY A 118 15.84 10.01 -17.22
CA GLY A 118 16.83 9.53 -16.27
C GLY A 118 16.23 9.23 -14.89
N LEU A 119 16.83 8.27 -14.16
CA LEU A 119 16.31 7.77 -12.89
C LEU A 119 16.23 8.84 -11.80
N GLU A 120 17.26 9.69 -11.68
CA GLU A 120 17.29 10.76 -10.68
C GLU A 120 16.09 11.69 -10.83
N ARG A 121 15.84 12.17 -12.05
CA ARG A 121 14.70 13.05 -12.33
C ARG A 121 13.38 12.34 -12.12
N ALA A 122 13.26 11.08 -12.52
CA ALA A 122 12.02 10.33 -12.33
C ALA A 122 11.64 10.18 -10.86
N VAL A 123 12.60 9.84 -9.99
CA VAL A 123 12.38 9.76 -8.53
C VAL A 123 12.01 11.14 -7.97
N ARG A 124 12.73 12.20 -8.36
CA ARG A 124 12.46 13.57 -7.89
C ARG A 124 11.07 14.06 -8.29
N ASP A 125 10.65 13.77 -9.52
CA ASP A 125 9.32 14.12 -10.02
C ASP A 125 8.21 13.39 -9.24
N MET A 126 8.39 12.10 -8.95
CA MET A 126 7.42 11.32 -8.15
C MET A 126 7.37 11.83 -6.71
N LYS A 127 8.53 12.11 -6.10
CA LYS A 127 8.59 12.68 -4.75
C LYS A 127 7.87 14.02 -4.67
N ARG A 128 8.03 14.90 -5.66
CA ARG A 128 7.31 16.18 -5.72
C ARG A 128 5.79 16.01 -5.79
N LEU A 129 5.30 14.99 -6.48
CA LEU A 129 3.87 14.68 -6.52
C LEU A 129 3.33 14.27 -5.15
N LEU A 130 4.11 13.49 -4.40
CA LEU A 130 3.77 13.03 -3.06
C LEU A 130 3.79 14.17 -2.02
N GLY A 131 4.62 15.18 -2.23
CA GLY A 131 4.92 16.25 -1.26
C GLY A 131 6.09 15.88 -0.37
#